data_AF-A0A7S3U532-F1
#
_entry.id   AF-A0A7S3U532-F1
#
_cell.length_a   1.000
_cell.length_b   1.000
_cell.length_c   1.000
_cell.angle_alpha   90.00
_cell.angle_beta   90.00
_cell.angle_gamma   90.00
#
_symmetry.space_group_name_H-M   'P 1'
#
loop_
_entity.id
_entity.type
_entity.pdbx_description
1 polymer ?
#
loop_
_entity_poly.entity_id
_entity_poly.type
_entity_poly.pdbx_seq_one_letter_code
_entity_poly.pdbx_strand_id
1 'polypeptide(L)'
;EKTLAVASSSSASLARKQEIEANQTSKVLETPRTKEACRRLGLFIEDLHFRSFESFHIPGDMKEKQQLRFDHYEKKRKENLAMVLAERAKVIAANARKGELPGIQSAQFLSMLESLFEKEAKRLETDLKSQLRQHNSLVKENEDQLRKEGVLQEKLIEREKRKMQAQRHAADHGAKVKEKCDAKLAASGLILAKQQEEYEKKQESYAREMLAEKERLERFQG
;
A
#
# COMPACT_ATOMS: atom_id res chain seq x y z
N GLU A 1 14.90 4.12 0.30
CA GLU A 1 14.96 3.16 -0.83
C GLU A 1 14.10 1.89 -0.68
N LYS A 2 13.34 1.66 0.41
CA LYS A 2 12.57 0.40 0.60
C LYS A 2 11.13 0.38 0.07
N THR A 3 10.62 1.49 -0.48
CA THR A 3 9.23 1.58 -0.97
C THR A 3 9.04 1.12 -2.42
N LEU A 4 10.10 0.95 -3.20
CA LEU A 4 10.04 0.52 -4.60
C LEU A 4 9.95 -1.01 -4.79
N ALA A 5 10.40 -1.80 -3.82
CA ALA A 5 10.45 -3.26 -3.96
C ALA A 5 9.07 -3.94 -3.85
N VAL A 6 8.17 -3.40 -3.01
CA VAL A 6 6.85 -4.02 -2.73
C VAL A 6 5.85 -3.84 -3.88
N ALA A 7 5.97 -2.77 -4.68
CA ALA A 7 5.14 -2.57 -5.86
C ALA A 7 5.50 -3.50 -7.04
N SER A 8 6.75 -3.98 -7.08
CA SER A 8 7.23 -4.89 -8.14
C SER A 8 6.74 -6.33 -7.97
N SER A 9 6.55 -6.79 -6.73
CA SER A 9 6.12 -8.17 -6.46
C SER A 9 4.61 -8.37 -6.64
N SER A 10 3.79 -7.34 -6.39
CA SER A 10 2.34 -7.38 -6.58
C SER A 10 1.93 -7.35 -8.06
N SER A 11 2.62 -6.55 -8.87
CA SER A 11 2.39 -6.48 -10.32
C SER A 11 2.82 -7.76 -11.04
N ALA A 12 3.97 -8.33 -10.67
CA ALA A 12 4.46 -9.59 -11.22
C ALA A 12 3.56 -10.79 -10.85
N SER A 13 2.98 -10.81 -9.65
CA SER A 13 2.05 -11.86 -9.22
C SER A 13 0.67 -11.75 -9.87
N LEU A 14 0.18 -10.54 -10.17
CA LEU A 14 -1.01 -10.34 -10.99
C LEU A 14 -0.81 -10.78 -12.45
N ALA A 15 0.31 -10.39 -13.07
CA ALA A 15 0.64 -10.78 -14.44
C ALA A 15 0.71 -12.31 -14.60
N ARG A 16 1.35 -13.00 -13.64
CA ARG A 16 1.46 -14.46 -13.64
C ARG A 16 0.11 -15.17 -13.46
N LYS A 17 -0.81 -14.60 -12.67
CA LYS A 17 -2.18 -15.11 -12.54
C LYS A 17 -2.97 -14.95 -13.85
N GLN A 18 -2.86 -13.78 -14.49
CA GLN A 18 -3.51 -13.51 -15.77
C GLN A 18 -2.99 -14.43 -16.90
N GLU A 19 -1.69 -14.74 -16.92
CA GLU A 19 -1.11 -15.70 -17.87
C GLU A 19 -1.58 -17.14 -17.64
N ILE A 20 -1.74 -17.57 -16.38
CA ILE A 20 -2.26 -18.90 -16.05
C ILE A 20 -3.73 -19.01 -16.47
N GLU A 21 -4.53 -17.98 -16.20
CA GLU A 21 -5.93 -17.91 -16.63
C GLU A 21 -6.07 -17.86 -18.17
N ALA A 22 -5.20 -17.11 -18.87
CA ALA A 22 -5.16 -17.06 -20.33
C ALA A 22 -4.80 -18.44 -20.95
N ASN A 23 -3.88 -19.18 -20.34
CA ASN A 23 -3.50 -20.52 -20.78
C ASN A 23 -4.58 -21.57 -20.49
N GLN A 24 -5.29 -21.45 -19.37
CA GLN A 24 -6.40 -22.34 -19.05
C GLN A 24 -7.62 -22.08 -19.96
N THR A 25 -7.95 -20.81 -20.20
CA THR A 25 -9.03 -20.43 -21.13
C THR A 25 -8.75 -20.90 -22.56
N SER A 26 -7.52 -20.75 -23.05
CA SER A 26 -7.14 -21.23 -24.39
C SER A 26 -7.35 -22.75 -24.56
N LYS A 27 -7.00 -23.56 -23.55
CA LYS A 27 -7.23 -25.02 -23.58
C LYS A 27 -8.71 -25.41 -23.56
N VAL A 28 -9.57 -24.62 -22.91
CA VAL A 28 -11.03 -24.86 -22.87
C VAL A 28 -11.70 -24.52 -24.20
N LEU A 29 -11.07 -23.70 -25.05
CA LEU A 29 -11.62 -23.26 -26.33
C LEU A 29 -11.40 -24.25 -27.49
N GLU A 30 -10.46 -25.18 -27.38
CA GLU A 30 -10.15 -26.13 -28.47
C GLU A 30 -11.06 -27.37 -28.53
N THR A 31 -12.22 -27.36 -27.88
CA THR A 31 -13.12 -28.54 -27.93
C THR A 31 -13.86 -28.64 -29.27
N PRO A 32 -14.21 -29.85 -29.77
CA PRO A 32 -14.97 -30.02 -31.01
C PRO A 32 -16.30 -29.24 -31.03
N ARG A 33 -16.93 -29.09 -29.86
CA ARG A 33 -18.18 -28.37 -29.68
C ARG A 33 -18.01 -26.85 -29.79
N THR A 34 -16.86 -26.33 -29.31
CA THR A 34 -16.50 -24.92 -29.52
C THR A 34 -16.20 -24.65 -30.98
N LYS A 35 -15.47 -25.56 -31.67
CA LYS A 35 -15.21 -25.48 -33.11
C LYS A 35 -16.50 -25.42 -33.94
N GLU A 36 -17.47 -26.24 -33.58
CA GLU A 36 -18.79 -26.23 -34.21
C GLU A 36 -19.55 -24.92 -33.95
N ALA A 37 -19.53 -24.41 -32.72
CA ALA A 37 -20.16 -23.13 -32.37
C ALA A 37 -19.52 -21.95 -33.13
N CYS A 38 -18.19 -21.89 -33.20
CA CYS A 38 -17.47 -20.89 -34.00
C CYS A 38 -17.86 -20.96 -35.47
N ARG A 39 -17.93 -22.17 -36.06
CA ARG A 39 -18.34 -22.37 -37.45
C ARG A 39 -19.76 -21.85 -37.72
N ARG A 40 -20.71 -22.07 -36.80
CA ARG A 40 -22.09 -21.58 -36.92
C ARG A 40 -22.18 -20.05 -36.86
N LEU A 41 -21.29 -19.42 -36.10
CA LEU A 41 -21.21 -17.96 -35.96
C LEU A 41 -20.32 -17.28 -37.01
N GLY A 42 -19.62 -18.05 -37.85
CA GLY A 42 -18.65 -17.49 -38.81
C GLY A 42 -17.42 -16.86 -38.14
N LEU A 43 -17.09 -17.29 -36.92
CA LEU A 43 -15.94 -16.79 -36.16
C LEU A 43 -14.76 -17.76 -36.24
N PHE A 44 -13.55 -17.21 -36.16
CA PHE A 44 -12.32 -17.99 -36.04
C PHE A 44 -11.98 -18.21 -34.55
N ILE A 45 -11.31 -19.32 -34.23
CA ILE A 45 -10.92 -19.61 -32.83
C ILE A 45 -9.84 -18.63 -32.37
N GLU A 46 -9.02 -18.19 -33.31
CA GLU A 46 -7.96 -17.21 -33.14
C GLU A 46 -8.48 -15.87 -32.62
N ASP A 47 -9.74 -15.53 -32.91
CA ASP A 47 -10.42 -14.33 -32.42
C ASP A 47 -10.84 -14.42 -30.96
N LEU A 48 -10.77 -15.62 -30.36
CA LEU A 48 -11.13 -15.89 -28.96
C LEU A 48 -9.90 -15.98 -28.04
N HIS A 49 -8.71 -16.12 -28.61
CA HIS A 49 -7.48 -16.23 -27.82
C HIS A 49 -7.13 -14.93 -27.12
N PHE A 50 -6.53 -15.03 -25.93
CA PHE A 50 -5.96 -13.87 -25.27
C PHE A 50 -4.67 -13.44 -26.00
N ARG A 51 -4.48 -12.13 -26.15
CA ARG A 51 -3.23 -11.52 -26.63
C ARG A 51 -2.72 -10.56 -25.58
N SER A 52 -1.43 -10.61 -25.28
CA SER A 52 -0.82 -9.72 -24.30
C SER A 52 -0.83 -8.27 -24.80
N PHE A 53 -0.83 -7.32 -23.86
CA PHE A 53 -0.74 -5.88 -24.15
C PHE A 53 0.46 -5.53 -25.05
N GLU A 54 1.59 -6.20 -24.83
CA GLU A 54 2.83 -6.01 -25.57
C GLU A 54 2.69 -6.33 -27.07
N SER A 55 1.82 -7.26 -27.44
CA SER A 55 1.59 -7.64 -28.84
C SER A 55 0.96 -6.53 -29.70
N PHE A 56 0.42 -5.48 -29.07
CA PHE A 56 -0.17 -4.32 -29.72
C PHE A 56 0.79 -3.12 -29.87
N HIS A 57 2.05 -3.30 -29.46
CA HIS A 57 3.08 -2.27 -29.53
C HIS A 57 3.53 -2.04 -30.98
N ILE A 58 3.61 -0.76 -31.38
CA ILE A 58 4.14 -0.35 -32.68
C ILE A 58 5.25 0.66 -32.40
N PRO A 59 6.48 0.44 -32.90
CA PRO A 59 7.59 1.37 -32.71
C PRO A 59 7.23 2.77 -33.22
N GLY A 60 7.46 3.79 -32.38
CA GLY A 60 7.16 5.18 -32.69
C GLY A 60 5.72 5.63 -32.39
N ASP A 61 4.87 4.75 -31.84
CA ASP A 61 3.50 5.09 -31.47
C ASP A 61 3.36 5.53 -29.99
N MET A 62 2.29 6.27 -29.70
CA MET A 62 1.98 6.71 -28.33
C MET A 62 1.41 5.55 -27.50
N LYS A 63 1.78 5.48 -26.22
CA LYS A 63 1.29 4.44 -25.29
C LYS A 63 -0.25 4.37 -25.20
N GLU A 64 -0.91 5.53 -25.31
CA GLU A 64 -2.37 5.63 -25.29
C GLU A 64 -3.04 4.93 -26.48
N LYS A 65 -2.41 4.98 -27.66
CA LYS A 65 -2.92 4.29 -28.86
C LYS A 65 -2.76 2.78 -28.76
N GLN A 66 -1.68 2.31 -28.13
CA GLN A 66 -1.51 0.89 -27.80
C GLN A 66 -2.60 0.43 -26.83
N GLN A 67 -2.89 1.21 -25.78
CA GLN A 67 -3.97 0.95 -24.84
C GLN A 67 -5.33 0.86 -25.53
N LEU A 68 -5.65 1.83 -26.39
CA LEU A 68 -6.91 1.84 -27.11
C LEU A 68 -7.09 0.60 -28.01
N ARG A 69 -6.02 0.15 -28.70
CA ARG A 69 -6.04 -1.08 -29.50
C ARG A 69 -6.27 -2.32 -28.64
N PHE A 70 -5.57 -2.41 -27.51
CA PHE A 70 -5.71 -3.53 -26.58
C PHE A 70 -7.13 -3.60 -26.01
N ASP A 71 -7.66 -2.47 -25.53
CA ASP A 71 -9.01 -2.41 -24.95
C ASP A 71 -10.09 -2.75 -25.98
N HIS A 72 -9.95 -2.24 -27.21
CA HIS A 72 -10.84 -2.57 -28.31
C HIS A 72 -10.80 -4.07 -28.64
N TYR A 73 -9.60 -4.66 -28.69
CA TYR A 73 -9.44 -6.10 -28.92
C TYR A 73 -10.07 -6.92 -27.79
N GLU A 74 -9.74 -6.63 -26.53
CA GLU A 74 -10.27 -7.37 -25.38
C GLU A 74 -11.80 -7.28 -25.28
N LYS A 75 -12.37 -6.10 -25.57
CA LYS A 75 -13.82 -5.91 -25.62
C LYS A 75 -14.45 -6.82 -26.68
N LYS A 76 -13.96 -6.75 -27.92
CA LYS A 76 -14.47 -7.56 -29.04
C LYS A 76 -14.28 -9.06 -28.79
N ARG A 77 -13.14 -9.46 -28.22
CA ARG A 77 -12.86 -10.86 -27.87
C ARG A 77 -13.84 -11.37 -26.82
N LYS A 78 -14.12 -10.60 -25.76
CA LYS A 78 -15.10 -10.97 -24.73
C LYS A 78 -16.51 -11.10 -25.29
N GLU A 79 -16.92 -10.19 -26.17
CA GLU A 79 -18.22 -10.25 -26.87
C GLU A 79 -18.32 -11.52 -27.73
N ASN A 80 -17.31 -11.79 -28.56
CA ASN A 80 -17.23 -13.00 -29.39
C ASN A 80 -17.24 -14.27 -28.54
N LEU A 81 -16.49 -14.29 -27.45
CA LEU A 81 -16.42 -15.41 -26.52
C LEU A 81 -17.79 -15.71 -25.89
N ALA A 82 -18.52 -14.68 -25.46
CA ALA A 82 -19.86 -14.84 -24.90
C ALA A 82 -20.83 -15.45 -25.93
N MET A 83 -20.79 -14.97 -27.18
CA MET A 83 -21.60 -15.52 -28.26
C MET A 83 -21.28 -16.99 -28.54
N VAL A 84 -19.99 -17.33 -28.60
CA VAL A 84 -19.53 -18.71 -28.83
C VAL A 84 -19.94 -19.64 -27.69
N LEU A 85 -19.86 -19.20 -26.43
CA LEU A 85 -20.31 -19.99 -25.29
C LEU A 85 -21.82 -20.24 -25.32
N ALA A 86 -22.61 -19.23 -25.71
CA ALA A 86 -24.06 -19.37 -25.87
C ALA A 86 -24.42 -20.36 -26.99
N GLU A 87 -23.76 -20.28 -28.15
CA GLU A 87 -23.96 -21.24 -29.24
C GLU A 87 -23.45 -22.64 -28.90
N ARG A 88 -22.33 -22.75 -28.17
CA ARG A 88 -21.82 -24.04 -27.67
C ARG A 88 -22.84 -24.73 -26.78
N ALA A 89 -23.55 -23.99 -25.93
CA ALA A 89 -24.64 -24.55 -25.13
C ALA A 89 -25.78 -25.08 -26.01
N LYS A 90 -26.13 -24.38 -27.10
CA LYS A 90 -27.13 -24.85 -28.08
C LYS A 90 -26.67 -26.10 -28.83
N VAL A 91 -25.39 -26.16 -29.23
CA VAL A 91 -24.77 -27.35 -29.85
C VAL A 91 -24.84 -28.55 -28.90
N ILE A 92 -24.49 -28.36 -27.64
CA ILE A 92 -24.59 -29.41 -26.60
C ILE A 92 -26.04 -29.87 -26.45
N ALA A 93 -26.99 -28.95 -26.33
CA ALA A 93 -28.41 -29.28 -26.18
C ALA A 93 -29.01 -29.94 -27.44
N ALA A 94 -28.53 -29.59 -28.64
CA ALA A 94 -28.94 -30.22 -29.89
C ALA A 94 -28.37 -31.64 -30.00
N ASN A 95 -27.11 -31.84 -29.62
CA ASN A 95 -26.46 -33.16 -29.63
C ASN A 95 -27.07 -34.09 -28.56
N ALA A 96 -27.49 -33.56 -27.42
CA ALA A 96 -28.24 -34.30 -26.41
C ALA A 96 -29.64 -34.73 -26.92
N ARG A 97 -30.33 -33.85 -27.67
CA ARG A 97 -31.65 -34.14 -28.26
C ARG A 97 -31.60 -35.08 -29.45
N LYS A 98 -30.51 -35.09 -30.22
CA LYS A 98 -30.33 -35.93 -31.41
C LYS A 98 -30.16 -37.42 -31.11
N GLY A 99 -29.97 -37.83 -29.85
CA GLY A 99 -30.13 -39.24 -29.43
C GLY A 99 -29.19 -40.26 -30.09
N GLU A 100 -28.33 -39.88 -31.02
CA GLU A 100 -27.33 -40.75 -31.62
C GLU A 100 -26.08 -40.76 -30.75
N LEU A 101 -26.09 -41.59 -29.71
CA LEU A 101 -24.91 -42.36 -29.36
C LEU A 101 -24.85 -43.51 -30.38
N PRO A 102 -23.99 -43.47 -31.41
CA PRO A 102 -23.86 -44.57 -32.35
C PRO A 102 -23.23 -45.75 -31.60
N GLY A 103 -23.96 -46.85 -31.45
CA GLY A 103 -23.39 -48.12 -30.97
C GLY A 103 -23.15 -48.18 -29.46
N ILE A 104 -24.23 -48.36 -28.70
CA ILE A 104 -24.17 -48.78 -27.30
C ILE A 104 -23.67 -50.24 -27.25
N GLN A 105 -22.34 -50.43 -27.22
CA GLN A 105 -21.72 -51.51 -26.46
C GLN A 105 -21.56 -50.99 -25.02
N SER A 106 -22.68 -50.97 -24.30
CA SER A 106 -22.94 -50.17 -23.08
C SER A 106 -21.95 -50.36 -21.95
N ALA A 107 -21.37 -51.53 -21.75
CA ALA A 107 -20.58 -51.80 -20.55
C ALA A 107 -19.17 -51.17 -20.57
N GLN A 108 -18.46 -51.24 -21.69
CA GLN A 108 -17.07 -50.76 -21.77
C GLN A 108 -16.98 -49.23 -21.77
N PHE A 109 -17.90 -48.56 -22.46
CA PHE A 109 -17.95 -47.09 -22.48
C PHE A 109 -18.39 -46.51 -21.12
N LEU A 110 -19.37 -47.13 -20.46
CA LEU A 110 -19.78 -46.73 -19.11
C LEU A 110 -18.66 -46.97 -18.09
N SER A 111 -17.94 -48.10 -18.18
CA SER A 111 -16.77 -48.38 -17.34
C SER A 111 -15.63 -47.37 -17.59
N MET A 112 -15.41 -46.96 -18.84
CA MET A 112 -14.45 -45.90 -19.16
C MET A 112 -14.87 -44.54 -18.58
N LEU A 113 -16.16 -44.19 -18.68
CA LEU A 113 -16.70 -42.97 -18.08
C LEU A 113 -16.61 -42.99 -16.56
N GLU A 114 -16.91 -44.12 -15.92
CA GLU A 114 -16.79 -44.31 -14.48
C GLU A 114 -15.32 -44.14 -14.04
N SER A 115 -14.38 -44.75 -14.75
CA SER A 115 -12.94 -44.55 -14.51
C SER A 115 -12.50 -43.09 -14.69
N LEU A 116 -13.04 -42.39 -15.69
CA LEU A 116 -12.75 -40.97 -15.89
C LEU A 116 -13.33 -40.10 -14.76
N PHE A 117 -14.56 -40.39 -14.30
CA PHE A 117 -15.16 -39.69 -13.16
C PHE A 117 -14.41 -39.98 -11.87
N GLU A 118 -13.97 -41.21 -11.65
CA GLU A 118 -13.20 -41.55 -10.45
C GLU A 118 -11.81 -40.90 -10.45
N LYS A 119 -11.15 -40.82 -11.62
CA LYS A 119 -9.90 -40.07 -11.77
C LYS A 119 -10.10 -38.57 -11.53
N GLU A 120 -11.18 -38.01 -12.07
CA GLU A 120 -11.50 -36.59 -11.88
C GLU A 120 -11.84 -36.28 -10.42
N ALA A 121 -12.58 -37.16 -9.74
CA ALA A 121 -12.89 -37.04 -8.33
C ALA A 121 -11.60 -37.09 -7.47
N LYS A 122 -10.70 -38.05 -7.73
CA LYS A 122 -9.39 -38.13 -7.05
C LYS A 122 -8.52 -36.91 -7.31
N ARG A 123 -8.53 -36.39 -8.55
CA ARG A 123 -7.82 -35.15 -8.91
C ARG A 123 -8.37 -33.96 -8.14
N LEU A 124 -9.69 -33.80 -8.09
CA LEU A 124 -10.35 -32.72 -7.34
C LEU A 124 -10.08 -32.83 -5.84
N GLU A 125 -10.11 -34.02 -5.27
CA GLU A 125 -9.80 -34.24 -3.85
C GLU A 125 -8.33 -33.86 -3.54
N THR A 126 -7.41 -34.25 -4.42
CA THR A 126 -5.98 -33.93 -4.28
C THR A 126 -5.75 -32.42 -4.37
N ASP A 127 -6.41 -31.77 -5.32
CA ASP A 127 -6.33 -30.33 -5.51
C ASP A 127 -6.91 -29.58 -4.31
N LEU A 128 -8.09 -29.97 -3.83
CA LEU A 128 -8.72 -29.40 -2.63
C LEU A 128 -7.81 -29.54 -1.39
N LYS A 129 -7.19 -30.72 -1.19
CA LYS A 129 -6.23 -30.94 -0.11
C LYS A 129 -5.00 -30.03 -0.25
N SER A 130 -4.54 -29.80 -1.48
CA SER A 130 -3.42 -28.89 -1.75
C SER A 130 -3.79 -27.43 -1.43
N GLN A 131 -4.95 -26.98 -1.90
CA GLN A 131 -5.48 -25.65 -1.62
C GLN A 131 -5.66 -25.42 -0.11
N LEU A 132 -6.18 -26.42 0.61
CA LEU A 132 -6.37 -26.32 2.06
C LEU A 132 -5.03 -26.19 2.80
N ARG A 133 -3.98 -26.93 2.38
CA ARG A 133 -2.64 -26.77 2.94
C ARG A 133 -2.05 -25.39 2.67
N GLN A 134 -2.20 -24.88 1.45
CA GLN A 134 -1.74 -23.54 1.09
C GLN A 134 -2.48 -22.47 1.91
N HIS A 135 -3.79 -22.59 2.03
CA HIS A 135 -4.61 -21.69 2.84
C HIS A 135 -4.18 -21.72 4.31
N ASN A 136 -4.00 -22.90 4.91
CA ASN A 136 -3.55 -23.01 6.29
C ASN A 136 -2.16 -22.40 6.50
N SER A 137 -1.24 -22.56 5.54
CA SER A 137 0.08 -21.91 5.59
C SER A 137 -0.05 -20.39 5.58
N LEU A 138 -0.86 -19.85 4.67
CA LEU A 138 -1.09 -18.41 4.54
C LEU A 138 -1.77 -17.81 5.78
N VAL A 139 -2.77 -18.50 6.34
CA VAL A 139 -3.44 -18.07 7.58
C VAL A 139 -2.42 -18.00 8.72
N LYS A 140 -1.59 -19.03 8.87
CA LYS A 140 -0.54 -19.06 9.91
C LYS A 140 0.47 -17.92 9.74
N GLU A 141 0.93 -17.67 8.51
CA GLU A 141 1.83 -16.55 8.20
C GLU A 141 1.19 -15.20 8.53
N ASN A 142 -0.09 -15.01 8.20
CA ASN A 142 -0.84 -13.80 8.53
C ASN A 142 -0.98 -13.62 10.04
N GLU A 143 -1.29 -14.68 10.79
CA GLU A 143 -1.37 -14.63 12.26
C GLU A 143 -0.02 -14.28 12.89
N ASP A 144 1.07 -14.86 12.39
CA ASP A 144 2.43 -14.56 12.84
C ASP A 144 2.81 -13.11 12.52
N GLN A 145 2.41 -12.59 11.36
CA GLN A 145 2.61 -11.19 10.99
C GLN A 145 1.80 -10.25 11.89
N LEU A 146 0.52 -10.55 12.11
CA LEU A 146 -0.35 -9.75 12.96
C LEU A 146 0.20 -9.66 14.40
N ARG A 147 0.72 -10.78 14.94
CA ARG A 147 1.40 -10.78 16.25
C ARG A 147 2.63 -9.88 16.26
N LYS A 148 3.46 -9.91 15.22
CA LYS A 148 4.65 -9.03 15.11
C LYS A 148 4.25 -7.56 15.03
N GLU A 149 3.23 -7.24 14.25
CA GLU A 149 2.70 -5.89 14.10
C GLU A 149 2.13 -5.36 15.43
N GLY A 150 1.39 -6.18 16.18
CA GLY A 150 0.89 -5.83 17.50
C GLY A 150 2.01 -5.45 18.48
N VAL A 151 3.05 -6.29 18.59
CA VAL A 151 4.22 -6.01 19.44
C VAL A 151 4.95 -4.72 19.00
N LEU A 152 5.03 -4.49 17.69
CA LEU A 152 5.68 -3.29 17.16
C LEU A 152 4.87 -2.02 17.47
N GLN A 153 3.54 -2.08 17.36
CA GLN A 153 2.65 -0.98 17.74
C GLN A 153 2.79 -0.63 19.21
N GLU A 154 2.80 -1.63 20.11
CA GLU A 154 3.02 -1.40 21.54
C GLU A 154 4.36 -0.70 21.82
N LYS A 155 5.45 -1.16 21.19
CA LYS A 155 6.77 -0.53 21.30
C LYS A 155 6.79 0.91 20.80
N LEU A 156 6.07 1.21 19.73
CA LEU A 156 5.96 2.57 19.21
C LEU A 156 5.21 3.48 20.19
N ILE A 157 4.11 3.01 20.76
CA ILE A 157 3.34 3.73 21.79
C ILE A 157 4.23 4.01 23.02
N GLU A 158 4.98 3.01 23.50
CA GLU A 158 5.90 3.21 24.63
C GLU A 158 7.00 4.23 24.31
N ARG A 159 7.58 4.17 23.11
CA ARG A 159 8.60 5.12 22.68
C ARG A 159 8.06 6.54 22.61
N GLU A 160 6.83 6.71 22.12
CA GLU A 160 6.17 8.00 22.05
C GLU A 160 5.84 8.55 23.45
N LYS A 161 5.34 7.70 24.36
CA LYS A 161 5.16 8.06 25.78
C LYS A 161 6.46 8.54 26.42
N ARG A 162 7.57 7.82 26.21
CA ARG A 162 8.89 8.23 26.74
C ARG A 162 9.37 9.55 26.14
N LYS A 163 9.15 9.76 24.84
CA LYS A 163 9.48 11.03 24.17
C LYS A 163 8.68 12.20 24.77
N MET A 164 7.38 12.02 24.94
CA MET A 164 6.50 13.04 25.54
C MET A 164 6.91 13.36 26.98
N GLN A 165 7.25 12.34 27.79
CA GLN A 165 7.74 12.54 29.15
C GLN A 165 9.07 13.30 29.17
N ALA A 166 10.03 12.93 28.32
CA ALA A 166 11.31 13.63 28.22
C ALA A 166 11.14 15.10 27.80
N GLN A 167 10.24 15.37 26.84
CA GLN A 167 9.92 16.74 26.42
C GLN A 167 9.30 17.56 27.55
N ARG A 168 8.37 16.98 28.32
CA ARG A 168 7.79 17.63 29.51
C ARG A 168 8.85 17.94 30.56
N HIS A 169 9.68 16.97 30.89
CA HIS A 169 10.78 17.17 31.84
C HIS A 169 11.76 18.26 31.40
N ALA A 170 12.12 18.30 30.12
CA ALA A 170 12.98 19.33 29.57
C ALA A 170 12.32 20.72 29.62
N ALA A 171 11.04 20.82 29.28
CA ALA A 171 10.28 22.07 29.36
C ALA A 171 10.16 22.58 30.81
N ASP A 172 9.81 21.69 31.75
CA ASP A 172 9.68 22.02 33.17
C ASP A 172 11.03 22.46 33.76
N HIS A 173 12.11 21.77 33.40
CA HIS A 173 13.46 22.15 33.82
C HIS A 173 13.86 23.51 33.25
N GLY A 174 13.62 23.73 31.95
CA GLY A 174 13.86 25.00 31.28
C GLY A 174 13.10 26.17 31.93
N ALA A 175 11.83 25.96 32.28
CA ALA A 175 11.01 26.95 32.98
C ALA A 175 11.59 27.29 34.35
N LYS A 176 11.97 26.29 35.15
CA LYS A 176 12.60 26.49 36.48
C LYS A 176 13.95 27.22 36.39
N VAL A 177 14.76 26.92 35.38
CA VAL A 177 16.04 27.59 35.17
C VAL A 177 15.82 29.05 34.76
N LYS A 178 14.86 29.29 33.85
CA LYS A 178 14.49 30.64 33.42
C LYS A 178 14.00 31.48 34.60
N GLU A 179 13.06 30.96 35.40
CA GLU A 179 12.55 31.63 36.60
C GLU A 179 13.68 32.02 37.58
N LYS A 180 14.62 31.11 37.82
CA LYS A 180 15.80 31.39 38.66
C LYS A 180 16.72 32.45 38.05
N CYS A 181 16.90 32.45 36.73
CA CYS A 181 17.72 33.45 36.04
C CYS A 181 17.07 34.83 36.11
N ASP A 182 15.78 34.91 35.80
CA ASP A 182 14.98 36.13 35.85
C ASP A 182 14.97 36.73 37.26
N ALA A 183 14.82 35.89 38.30
CA ALA A 183 14.89 36.31 39.70
C ALA A 183 16.26 36.88 40.07
N LYS A 184 17.36 36.26 39.61
CA LYS A 184 18.73 36.76 39.83
C LYS A 184 18.97 38.08 39.11
N LEU A 185 18.53 38.21 37.86
CA LEU A 185 18.63 39.43 37.07
C LEU A 185 17.86 40.57 37.73
N ALA A 186 16.63 40.31 38.19
CA ALA A 186 15.83 41.29 38.91
C ALA A 186 16.51 41.74 40.21
N ALA A 187 17.00 40.80 41.02
CA ALA A 187 17.72 41.13 42.27
C ALA A 187 19.02 41.93 42.00
N SER A 188 19.80 41.54 41.00
CA SER A 188 21.01 42.28 40.60
C SER A 188 20.67 43.68 40.09
N GLY A 189 19.59 43.84 39.33
CA GLY A 189 19.12 45.14 38.85
C GLY A 189 18.76 46.08 40.00
N LEU A 190 18.09 45.57 41.04
CA LEU A 190 17.78 46.34 42.25
C LEU A 190 19.04 46.77 43.01
N ILE A 191 20.05 45.90 43.10
CA ILE A 191 21.32 46.22 43.77
C ILE A 191 22.07 47.31 43.00
N LEU A 192 22.16 47.17 41.67
CA LEU A 192 22.80 48.18 40.82
C LEU A 192 22.08 49.53 40.90
N ALA A 193 20.75 49.53 40.88
CA ALA A 193 19.96 50.76 41.03
C ALA A 193 20.23 51.46 42.38
N LYS A 194 20.31 50.71 43.48
CA LYS A 194 20.68 51.25 44.79
C LYS A 194 22.09 51.81 44.82
N GLN A 195 23.06 51.10 44.24
CA GLN A 195 24.45 51.57 44.17
C GLN A 195 24.56 52.86 43.35
N GLN A 196 23.81 52.95 42.26
CA GLN A 196 23.75 54.15 41.43
C GLN A 196 23.14 55.33 42.19
N GLU A 197 22.03 55.13 42.90
CA GLU A 197 21.39 56.15 43.73
C GLU A 197 22.31 56.65 44.86
N GLU A 198 23.03 55.74 45.54
CA GLU A 198 24.02 56.10 46.55
C GLU A 198 25.20 56.88 45.96
N TYR A 199 25.64 56.51 44.76
CA TYR A 199 26.71 57.20 44.06
C TYR A 199 26.30 58.62 43.66
N GLU A 200 25.09 58.79 43.11
CA GLU A 200 24.52 60.09 42.77
C GLU A 200 24.38 60.99 44.00
N LYS A 201 23.85 60.45 45.11
CA LYS A 201 23.77 61.18 46.40
C LYS A 201 25.14 61.64 46.89
N LYS A 202 26.17 60.81 46.78
CA LYS A 202 27.55 61.18 47.14
C LYS A 202 28.11 62.27 46.23
N GLN A 203 27.90 62.16 44.92
CA GLN A 203 28.31 63.20 43.98
C GLN A 203 27.62 64.54 44.27
N GLU A 204 26.31 64.53 44.56
CA GLU A 204 25.56 65.73 44.94
C GLU A 204 26.08 66.33 46.25
N SER A 205 26.32 65.51 47.27
CA SER A 205 26.87 65.98 48.55
C SER A 205 28.24 66.63 48.36
N TYR A 206 29.12 65.96 47.60
CA TYR A 206 30.44 66.48 47.28
C TYR A 206 30.37 67.81 46.50
N ALA A 207 29.47 67.91 45.51
CA ALA A 207 29.27 69.14 44.76
C ALA A 207 28.76 70.29 45.66
N ARG A 208 27.86 70.00 46.59
CA ARG A 208 27.37 70.97 47.58
C ARG A 208 28.48 71.42 48.54
N GLU A 209 29.29 70.49 49.03
CA GLU A 209 30.43 70.80 49.92
C GLU A 209 31.47 71.68 49.21
N MET A 210 31.82 71.34 47.96
CA MET A 210 32.75 72.14 47.16
C MET A 210 32.22 73.55 46.88
N LEU A 211 30.91 73.71 46.63
CA LEU A 211 30.28 75.03 46.49
C LEU A 211 30.33 75.81 47.81
N ALA A 212 29.95 75.18 48.92
CA ALA A 212 29.99 75.81 50.25
C ALA A 212 31.42 76.18 50.69
N GLU A 213 32.43 75.44 50.25
CA GLU A 213 33.84 75.75 50.51
C GLU A 213 34.33 76.91 49.64
N LYS A 214 33.94 76.96 48.36
CA LYS A 214 34.17 78.14 47.49
C LYS A 214 33.55 79.41 48.08
N GLU A 215 32.30 79.35 48.50
CA GLU A 215 31.62 80.49 49.13
C GLU A 215 32.32 80.92 50.44
N ARG A 216 32.81 79.96 51.25
CA ARG A 216 33.59 80.26 52.46
C ARG A 216 34.92 80.95 52.13
N LEU A 217 35.62 80.49 51.10
CA LEU A 217 36.87 81.09 50.63
C LEU A 217 36.65 82.51 50.10
N GLU A 218 35.59 82.73 49.30
CA GLU A 218 35.22 84.06 48.81
C GLU A 218 34.90 85.03 49.95
N ARG A 219 34.15 84.59 50.97
CA ARG A 219 33.87 85.41 52.18
C ARG A 219 35.09 85.68 53.06
N PHE A 220 36.14 84.87 52.96
CA PHE A 220 37.37 85.04 53.73
C PHE A 220 38.38 85.94 53.01
N GLN A 221 38.32 86.02 51.68
CA GLN A 221 39.21 86.83 50.85
C GLN A 221 38.68 88.25 50.54
N GLY A 222 37.37 88.47 50.67
CA GLY A 222 36.74 89.80 50.62
C GLY A 222 36.62 90.44 51.99
#